data_AF-A0A0F9IB94-F1
#
_entry.id   AF-A0A0F9IB94-F1
#
_cell.length_a   1.000
_cell.length_b   1.000
_cell.length_c   1.000
_cell.angle_alpha   90.00
_cell.angle_beta   90.00
_cell.angle_gamma   90.00
#
_symmetry.space_group_name_H-M   'P 1'
#
loop_
_entity.id
_entity.type
_entity.pdbx_description
1 polymer ?
#
loop_
_entity_poly.entity_id
_entity_poly.type
_entity_poly.pdbx_seq_one_letter_code
_entity_poly.pdbx_strand_id
1 'polypeptide(L)'
;MSGSMFNTVFTPELDPLHYNTNLFDQKIVQDIWHEKYRLDGEKHPYESMQRVVDAVYKNDPIQAAKTSAYEAMRAGLWLPGGRINAGAGSDKRVTLMNCFVNATVYDSMDGIATALRYISLTLQQGG
;
A
#
# COMPACT_ATOMS: atom_id res chain seq x y z
N MET A 1 12.97 33.09 8.81
CA MET A 1 12.50 32.72 7.46
C MET A 1 12.50 31.20 7.35
N SER A 2 11.49 30.52 7.89
CA SER A 2 11.36 29.06 7.79
C SER A 2 10.47 28.75 6.59
N GLY A 3 11.10 28.31 5.50
CA GLY A 3 10.45 28.04 4.22
C GLY A 3 9.37 26.97 4.33
N SER A 4 8.22 27.27 3.72
CA SER A 4 7.04 26.44 3.59
C SER A 4 7.25 25.29 2.59
N MET A 5 8.14 24.35 2.87
CA MET A 5 8.38 23.20 1.98
C MET A 5 7.28 22.12 2.02
N PHE A 6 6.33 22.19 2.97
CA PHE A 6 5.31 21.16 3.16
C PHE A 6 3.92 21.50 2.59
N ASN A 7 3.76 22.66 1.94
CA ASN A 7 2.46 23.11 1.41
C ASN A 7 2.33 23.00 -0.11
N THR A 8 3.32 22.42 -0.79
CA THR A 8 3.28 22.27 -2.24
C THR A 8 2.40 21.07 -2.60
N VAL A 9 1.26 21.35 -3.24
CA VAL A 9 0.39 20.34 -3.85
C VAL A 9 1.17 19.64 -4.96
N PHE A 10 1.08 18.31 -5.02
CA PHE A 10 1.69 17.52 -6.08
C PHE A 10 1.17 17.92 -7.47
N THR A 11 2.03 18.55 -8.26
CA THR A 11 1.77 18.94 -9.65
C THR A 11 2.90 18.40 -10.54
N PRO A 12 2.85 17.12 -10.93
CA PRO A 12 3.91 16.54 -11.74
C PRO A 12 3.86 17.09 -13.17
N GLU A 13 5.02 17.44 -13.71
CA GLU A 13 5.16 17.64 -15.15
C GLU A 13 5.25 16.25 -15.81
N LEU A 14 4.21 15.88 -16.56
CA LEU A 14 4.09 14.57 -17.18
C LEU A 14 3.93 14.70 -18.69
N ASP A 15 4.40 13.68 -19.41
CA ASP A 15 4.16 13.55 -20.84
C ASP A 15 2.63 13.59 -21.13
N PRO A 16 2.16 14.37 -22.12
CA PRO A 16 0.74 14.39 -22.49
C PRO A 16 0.12 13.02 -22.77
N LEU A 17 0.92 12.04 -23.27
CA LEU A 17 0.48 10.67 -23.51
C LEU A 17 0.10 9.92 -22.21
N HIS A 18 0.69 10.33 -21.09
CA HIS A 18 0.36 9.76 -19.78
C HIS A 18 -1.11 10.00 -19.43
N TYR A 19 -1.60 11.23 -19.64
CA TYR A 19 -3.00 11.60 -19.37
C TYR A 19 -3.99 10.93 -20.34
N ASN A 20 -3.55 10.59 -21.55
CA ASN A 20 -4.38 9.92 -22.55
C ASN A 20 -4.49 8.41 -22.31
N THR A 21 -3.67 7.85 -21.43
CA THR A 21 -3.73 6.43 -21.07
C THR A 21 -4.75 6.25 -19.97
N ASN A 22 -5.93 5.73 -20.29
CA ASN A 22 -6.93 5.38 -19.30
C ASN A 22 -6.55 4.11 -18.52
N LEU A 23 -5.49 4.23 -17.70
CA LEU A 23 -4.78 3.10 -17.08
C LEU A 23 -5.71 2.25 -16.22
N PHE A 24 -6.53 2.90 -15.40
CA PHE A 24 -7.33 2.20 -14.40
C PHE A 24 -8.58 1.54 -14.96
N ASP A 25 -9.07 1.96 -16.12
CA ASP A 25 -10.19 1.30 -16.80
C ASP A 25 -9.74 0.14 -17.71
N GLN A 26 -8.44 -0.11 -17.83
CA GLN A 26 -7.97 -1.28 -18.58
C GLN A 26 -8.45 -2.58 -17.93
N LYS A 27 -8.94 -3.50 -18.76
CA LYS A 27 -9.52 -4.77 -18.29
C LYS A 27 -8.58 -5.53 -17.35
N ILE A 28 -7.29 -5.62 -17.66
CA ILE A 28 -6.31 -6.33 -16.83
C ILE A 28 -6.16 -5.69 -15.44
N VAL A 29 -6.21 -4.36 -15.35
CA VAL A 29 -6.15 -3.65 -14.08
C VAL A 29 -7.40 -3.93 -13.27
N GLN A 30 -8.57 -3.85 -13.89
CA GLN A 30 -9.84 -4.16 -13.26
C GLN A 30 -9.90 -5.62 -12.76
N ASP A 31 -9.50 -6.59 -13.58
CA ASP A 31 -9.49 -8.02 -13.22
C ASP A 31 -8.62 -8.26 -11.97
N ILE A 32 -7.36 -7.79 -11.98
CA ILE A 32 -6.43 -7.97 -10.85
C ILE A 32 -6.89 -7.21 -9.61
N TRP A 33 -7.38 -5.98 -9.78
CA TRP A 33 -7.91 -5.19 -8.67
C TRP A 33 -9.11 -5.88 -8.01
N HIS A 34 -10.06 -6.36 -8.81
CA HIS A 34 -11.22 -7.11 -8.33
C HIS A 34 -10.83 -8.38 -7.56
N GLU A 35 -9.85 -9.13 -8.06
CA GLU A 35 -9.48 -10.41 -7.46
C GLU A 35 -8.64 -10.25 -6.18
N LYS A 36 -7.77 -9.22 -6.12
CA LYS A 36 -6.71 -9.15 -5.10
C LYS A 36 -6.86 -8.02 -4.08
N TYR A 37 -7.44 -6.88 -4.45
CA TYR A 37 -7.30 -5.63 -3.67
C TYR A 37 -8.61 -4.96 -3.29
N ARG A 38 -9.66 -5.14 -4.09
CA ARG A 38 -10.97 -4.56 -3.87
C ARG A 38 -11.61 -5.06 -2.58
N LEU A 39 -12.18 -4.15 -1.80
CA LEU A 39 -13.09 -4.46 -0.70
C LEU A 39 -14.55 -4.23 -1.10
N ASP A 40 -15.47 -4.82 -0.35
CA ASP A 40 -16.90 -4.65 -0.57
C ASP A 40 -17.30 -3.17 -0.52
N GLY A 41 -18.12 -2.75 -1.47
CA GLY A 41 -18.56 -1.36 -1.62
C GLY A 41 -17.68 -0.50 -2.52
N GLU A 42 -16.43 -0.90 -2.79
CA GLU A 42 -15.56 -0.15 -3.71
C GLU A 42 -15.96 -0.39 -5.17
N LYS A 43 -16.13 0.67 -5.96
CA LYS A 43 -16.57 0.57 -7.37
C LYS A 43 -15.48 0.84 -8.39
N HIS A 44 -14.42 1.52 -7.98
CA HIS A 44 -13.29 1.86 -8.83
C HIS A 44 -11.98 1.82 -8.03
N PRO A 45 -10.81 1.50 -8.62
CA PRO A 45 -9.52 1.50 -7.93
C PRO A 45 -9.23 2.78 -7.11
N TYR A 46 -9.72 3.94 -7.56
CA TYR A 46 -9.59 5.21 -6.83
C TYR A 46 -10.19 5.18 -5.42
N GLU A 47 -11.27 4.44 -5.21
CA GLU A 47 -11.88 4.30 -3.89
C GLU A 47 -10.98 3.48 -2.95
N SER A 48 -10.32 2.43 -3.47
CA SER A 48 -9.29 1.70 -2.71
C SER A 48 -8.09 2.59 -2.39
N MET A 49 -7.66 3.43 -3.33
CA MET A 49 -6.57 4.38 -3.09
C MET A 49 -6.93 5.38 -1.99
N GLN A 50 -8.16 5.89 -1.99
CA GLN A 50 -8.65 6.80 -0.95
C GLN A 50 -8.63 6.11 0.43
N ARG A 51 -9.17 4.89 0.54
CA ARG A 51 -9.12 4.10 1.78
C ARG A 51 -7.69 3.91 2.27
N VAL A 52 -6.78 3.51 1.38
CA VAL A 52 -5.37 3.25 1.73
C VAL A 52 -4.72 4.52 2.26
N VAL A 53 -4.89 5.63 1.56
CA VAL A 53 -4.34 6.93 1.95
C VAL A 53 -4.94 7.40 3.29
N ASP A 54 -6.25 7.29 3.47
CA ASP A 54 -6.93 7.64 4.72
C ASP A 54 -6.41 6.84 5.91
N ALA A 55 -6.16 5.54 5.72
CA ALA A 55 -5.67 4.65 6.76
C ALA A 55 -4.20 4.88 7.09
N VAL A 56 -3.33 5.03 6.07
CA VAL A 56 -1.88 5.20 6.25
C VAL A 56 -1.58 6.57 6.85
N TYR A 57 -2.23 7.63 6.38
CA TYR A 57 -2.01 9.01 6.83
C TYR A 57 -2.91 9.40 8.01
N LYS A 58 -3.63 8.47 8.65
CA LYS A 58 -4.61 8.76 9.71
C LYS A 58 -4.06 9.67 10.84
N ASN A 59 -2.79 9.49 11.20
CA ASN A 59 -2.12 10.23 12.27
C ASN A 59 -1.07 11.22 11.73
N ASP A 60 -1.00 11.43 10.41
CA ASP A 60 -0.07 12.37 9.80
C ASP A 60 -0.61 13.81 9.94
N PRO A 61 0.15 14.74 10.54
CA PRO A 61 -0.31 16.12 10.73
C PRO A 61 -0.30 16.94 9.42
N ILE A 62 0.34 16.47 8.35
CA ILE A 62 0.52 17.21 7.10
C ILE A 62 -0.54 16.78 6.08
N GLN A 63 -1.67 17.48 6.08
CA GLN A 63 -2.78 17.19 5.16
C GLN A 63 -2.36 17.25 3.67
N ALA A 64 -1.42 18.13 3.32
CA ALA A 64 -0.91 18.21 1.95
C ALA A 64 -0.21 16.92 1.50
N ALA A 65 0.47 16.20 2.40
CA ALA A 65 1.13 14.94 2.08
C ALA A 65 0.12 13.85 1.69
N LYS A 66 -1.00 13.80 2.43
CA LYS A 66 -2.12 12.91 2.13
C LYS A 66 -2.71 13.16 0.74
N THR A 67 -3.01 14.42 0.43
CA THR A 67 -3.53 14.80 -0.90
C THR A 67 -2.52 14.47 -2.00
N SER A 68 -1.26 14.80 -1.80
CA SER A 68 -0.19 14.52 -2.77
C SER A 68 -0.02 13.02 -3.03
N ALA A 69 -0.10 12.18 -1.99
CA ALA A 69 -0.04 10.72 -2.16
C ALA A 69 -1.22 10.19 -2.97
N TYR A 70 -2.44 10.64 -2.68
CA TYR A 70 -3.62 10.23 -3.43
C TYR A 70 -3.55 10.62 -4.91
N GLU A 71 -3.16 11.86 -5.22
CA GLU A 71 -3.02 12.32 -6.59
C GLU A 71 -1.89 11.59 -7.34
N ALA A 72 -0.78 11.27 -6.66
CA ALA A 72 0.28 10.44 -7.25
C ALA A 72 -0.18 9.01 -7.57
N MET A 73 -1.01 8.41 -6.71
CA MET A 73 -1.61 7.08 -6.97
C MET A 73 -2.61 7.13 -8.13
N ARG A 74 -3.49 8.14 -8.16
CA ARG A 74 -4.45 8.34 -9.26
C ARG A 74 -3.77 8.62 -10.60
N ALA A 75 -2.62 9.26 -10.58
CA ALA A 75 -1.79 9.43 -11.75
C ALA A 75 -1.00 8.16 -12.11
N GLY A 76 -1.04 7.08 -11.32
CA GLY A 76 -0.27 5.86 -11.60
C GLY A 76 1.25 6.04 -11.49
N LEU A 77 1.72 7.11 -10.84
CA LEU A 77 3.15 7.41 -10.66
C LEU A 77 3.74 6.75 -9.42
N TRP A 78 2.88 6.41 -8.47
CA TRP A 78 3.27 5.77 -7.24
C TRP A 78 2.24 4.70 -6.86
N LEU A 79 2.74 3.55 -6.40
CA LEU A 79 1.91 2.42 -5.99
C LEU A 79 2.51 1.83 -4.72
N PRO A 80 1.78 1.80 -3.59
CA PRO A 80 2.25 1.12 -2.39
C PRO A 80 2.25 -0.40 -2.60
N GLY A 81 3.00 -1.11 -1.75
CA GLY A 81 3.10 -2.57 -1.83
C GLY A 81 1.73 -3.26 -1.72
N GLY A 82 1.59 -4.44 -2.33
CA GLY A 82 0.31 -5.16 -2.43
C GLY A 82 -0.41 -5.38 -1.10
N ARG A 83 0.33 -5.62 0.00
CA ARG A 83 -0.25 -5.79 1.35
C ARG A 83 -0.87 -4.52 1.90
N ILE A 84 -0.25 -3.37 1.61
CA ILE A 84 -0.80 -2.07 2.00
C ILE A 84 -2.13 -1.86 1.26
N ASN A 85 -2.17 -2.14 -0.06
CA ASN A 85 -3.40 -2.05 -0.84
C ASN A 85 -4.51 -2.98 -0.32
N ALA A 86 -4.17 -4.25 -0.04
CA ALA A 86 -5.13 -5.27 0.38
C ALA A 86 -5.63 -5.12 1.83
N GLY A 87 -4.83 -4.50 2.71
CA GLY A 87 -5.05 -4.51 4.15
C GLY A 87 -5.30 -3.15 4.82
N ALA A 88 -4.72 -2.06 4.31
CA ALA A 88 -4.83 -0.76 4.97
C ALA A 88 -6.28 -0.26 4.97
N GLY A 89 -6.80 0.13 6.14
CA GLY A 89 -8.18 0.59 6.29
C GLY A 89 -9.25 -0.50 6.15
N SER A 90 -8.85 -1.78 6.20
CA SER A 90 -9.77 -2.92 6.25
C SER A 90 -9.89 -3.47 7.68
N ASP A 91 -10.93 -4.27 7.92
CA ASP A 91 -11.10 -5.03 9.17
C ASP A 91 -10.29 -6.34 9.22
N LYS A 92 -9.47 -6.61 8.19
CA LYS A 92 -8.65 -7.82 8.12
C LYS A 92 -7.51 -7.73 9.14
N ARG A 93 -7.32 -8.80 9.92
CA ARG A 93 -6.16 -8.95 10.81
C ARG A 93 -4.96 -9.49 10.02
N VAL A 94 -4.25 -8.58 9.35
CA VAL A 94 -3.08 -8.89 8.51
C VAL A 94 -1.96 -7.89 8.77
N THR A 95 -0.74 -8.24 8.38
CA THR A 95 0.39 -7.30 8.40
C THR A 95 0.47 -6.48 7.11
N LEU A 96 0.76 -5.19 7.24
CA LEU A 96 1.04 -4.31 6.10
C LEU A 96 2.51 -4.38 5.64
N MET A 97 3.38 -4.99 6.45
CA MET A 97 4.80 -5.17 6.15
C MET A 97 4.99 -6.34 5.18
N ASN A 98 5.88 -6.19 4.20
CA ASN A 98 6.15 -7.24 3.23
C ASN A 98 7.41 -8.05 3.51
N CYS A 99 8.45 -7.41 4.05
CA CYS A 99 9.75 -8.04 4.24
C CYS A 99 9.97 -8.29 5.73
N PHE A 100 10.35 -9.52 6.07
CA PHE A 100 10.60 -9.94 7.44
C PHE A 100 12.01 -10.50 7.54
N VAL A 101 12.72 -10.09 8.59
CA VAL A 101 13.95 -10.74 9.03
C VAL A 101 13.63 -11.36 10.38
N ASN A 102 13.85 -12.67 10.49
CA ASN A 102 13.57 -13.40 11.72
C ASN A 102 14.79 -13.41 12.65
N ALA A 103 14.59 -13.89 13.88
CA ALA A 103 15.64 -14.12 14.84
C ALA A 103 16.69 -15.11 14.32
N THR A 104 17.89 -15.04 14.89
CA THR A 104 18.98 -15.97 14.61
C THR A 104 18.51 -17.42 14.77
N VAL A 105 18.77 -18.23 13.75
CA VAL A 105 18.55 -19.68 13.81
C VAL A 105 19.77 -20.29 14.49
N TYR A 106 19.60 -20.78 15.72
CA TYR A 106 20.67 -21.46 16.45
C TYR A 106 20.88 -22.87 15.88
N ASP A 107 22.13 -23.33 15.89
CA ASP A 107 22.53 -24.66 15.40
C ASP A 107 22.19 -25.77 16.41
N SER A 108 20.89 -25.96 16.64
CA SER A 108 20.32 -27.00 17.49
C SER A 108 18.89 -27.33 17.05
N MET A 109 18.41 -28.54 17.35
CA MET A 109 17.03 -28.94 17.00
C MET A 109 15.98 -28.02 17.62
N ASP A 110 16.14 -27.65 18.89
CA ASP A 110 15.24 -26.72 19.58
C ASP A 110 15.30 -25.31 18.98
N GLY A 111 16.50 -24.87 18.58
CA GLY A 111 16.72 -23.59 17.90
C GLY A 111 16.01 -23.52 16.55
N ILE A 112 16.16 -24.56 15.72
CA ILE A 112 15.49 -24.68 14.42
C ILE A 112 13.96 -24.73 14.59
N ALA A 113 13.45 -25.56 15.49
CA ALA A 113 12.02 -25.69 15.74
C ALA A 113 11.39 -24.36 16.21
N THR A 114 12.10 -23.63 17.08
CA THR A 114 11.66 -22.31 17.55
C THR A 114 11.62 -21.29 16.41
N ALA A 115 12.65 -21.25 15.56
CA ALA A 115 12.67 -20.36 14.40
C ALA A 115 11.51 -20.67 13.43
N LEU A 116 11.24 -21.95 13.15
CA LEU A 116 10.13 -22.38 12.30
C LEU A 116 8.77 -21.92 12.85
N ARG A 117 8.57 -21.93 14.18
CA ARG A 117 7.36 -21.39 14.80
C ARG A 117 7.17 -19.91 14.48
N TYR A 118 8.24 -19.10 14.59
CA TYR A 118 8.17 -17.67 14.25
C TYR A 118 7.93 -17.44 12.75
N ILE A 119 8.60 -18.20 11.87
CA ILE A 119 8.35 -18.14 10.42
C ILE A 119 6.89 -18.47 10.12
N SER A 120 6.35 -19.51 10.74
CA SER A 120 4.96 -19.94 10.55
C SER A 120 3.96 -18.86 10.94
N LEU A 121 4.23 -18.11 12.02
CA LEU A 121 3.39 -16.98 12.42
C LEU A 121 3.42 -15.85 11.39
N THR A 122 4.61 -15.53 10.87
CA THR A 122 4.77 -14.55 9.79
C THR A 122 3.97 -14.96 8.55
N LEU A 123 4.15 -16.20 8.07
CA LEU A 123 3.42 -16.77 6.94
C LEU A 123 1.89 -16.74 7.15
N GLN A 124 1.42 -17.03 8.36
CA GLN A 124 -0.01 -16.99 8.70
C GLN A 124 -0.60 -15.58 8.55
N GLN A 125 0.16 -14.54 8.87
CA GLN A 125 -0.26 -13.14 8.68
C GLN A 125 -0.09 -12.67 7.22
N GLY A 126 0.24 -13.61 6.32
CA GLY A 126 0.51 -13.43 4.90
C GLY A 126 1.98 -13.17 4.59
N GLY A 127 2.83 -13.03 5.63
CA GLY A 127 4.24 -12.57 5.70
C GLY A 127 5.26 -13.39 4.95
#